data_AF-A0A4R8V569-F1
#
_entry.id   AF-A0A4R8V569-F1
#
_cell.length_a   1.000
_cell.length_b   1.000
_cell.length_c   1.000
_cell.angle_alpha   90.00
_cell.angle_beta   90.00
_cell.angle_gamma   90.00
#
_symmetry.space_group_name_H-M   'P 1'
#
loop_
_entity.id
_entity.type
_entity.pdbx_description
1 polymer ?
#
loop_
_entity_poly.entity_id
_entity_poly.type
_entity_poly.pdbx_seq_one_letter_code
_entity_poly.pdbx_strand_id
1 'polypeptide(L)'
;MMSQVAHSARTLRSAALAGLVTLTVLLSGCAGLPGYPAATDTPVAQLVAGVDCQAPNLNNNGMVFPDGVSAQTDLTATHPDAPAPGMVPTGFEPVAAHRCTFYGSVDDAEGRWSAVTVETRTGDFNALLAALAEPNDQPGLNQACTADMEIVPELWLEDAAGEALRAAWPRTACGKTKPATAKALELLELTDSTVLPLVLQIGREALDAGCAMSTSTPELSLLFGVASLQTDSGEVGEDLQPIPVSPVEIPSYAGVDGASVCFYTVDPAAEPEPNDGIDEMLGGMMSLQFGTFDSATTLAADAAALLPAAASALQAPTCTTDPTRFAVLWPERAGSRLDTAILVELDGCQRLVLPGRHALVPAPALLATLTA
;
A
#
# COMPACT_ATOMS: atom_id res chain seq x y z
N MET A 1 -46.09 -58.96 -23.24
CA MET A 1 -45.03 -57.95 -23.48
C MET A 1 -45.69 -56.63 -23.81
N MET A 2 -46.04 -55.88 -22.78
CA MET A 2 -46.56 -54.50 -22.84
C MET A 2 -45.67 -53.68 -21.90
N SER A 3 -45.61 -52.36 -22.11
CA SER A 3 -44.91 -51.34 -21.33
C SER A 3 -43.45 -51.05 -21.71
N GLN A 4 -43.27 -50.14 -22.68
CA GLN A 4 -42.11 -49.21 -22.73
C GLN A 4 -42.26 -48.15 -23.86
N VAL A 5 -43.39 -47.42 -23.91
CA VAL A 5 -43.52 -46.25 -24.80
C VAL A 5 -44.32 -45.16 -24.09
N ALA A 6 -43.74 -44.50 -23.07
CA ALA A 6 -44.41 -43.37 -22.43
C ALA A 6 -43.50 -42.39 -21.65
N HIS A 7 -42.17 -42.40 -21.79
CA HIS A 7 -41.30 -41.53 -20.97
C HIS A 7 -40.38 -40.55 -21.73
N SER A 8 -40.26 -40.61 -23.05
CA SER A 8 -39.30 -39.72 -23.76
C SER A 8 -39.83 -38.34 -24.18
N ALA A 9 -41.12 -38.02 -23.98
CA ALA A 9 -41.70 -36.79 -24.55
C ALA A 9 -41.90 -35.63 -23.55
N ARG A 10 -41.62 -35.82 -22.24
CA ARG A 10 -41.82 -34.76 -21.22
C ARG A 10 -40.54 -34.03 -20.79
N THR A 11 -39.36 -34.53 -21.13
CA THR A 11 -38.08 -33.97 -20.67
C THR A 11 -37.47 -32.90 -21.56
N LEU A 12 -38.01 -32.67 -22.77
CA LEU A 12 -37.44 -31.74 -23.75
C LEU A 12 -38.07 -30.34 -23.76
N ARG A 13 -39.17 -30.10 -23.02
CA ARG A 13 -39.78 -28.76 -22.92
C ARG A 13 -39.30 -27.94 -21.73
N SER A 14 -38.69 -28.56 -20.71
CA SER A 14 -38.20 -27.85 -19.52
C SER A 14 -36.76 -27.33 -19.64
N ALA A 15 -35.98 -27.83 -20.61
CA ALA A 15 -34.58 -27.43 -20.79
C ALA A 15 -34.42 -26.12 -21.59
N ALA A 16 -35.39 -25.75 -22.44
CA ALA A 16 -35.30 -24.57 -23.29
C ALA A 16 -35.64 -23.25 -22.58
N LEU A 17 -36.37 -23.29 -21.46
CA LEU A 17 -36.68 -22.10 -20.66
C LEU A 17 -35.67 -21.85 -19.53
N ALA A 18 -34.88 -22.86 -19.14
CA ALA A 18 -33.82 -22.70 -18.14
C ALA A 18 -32.52 -22.14 -18.75
N GLY A 19 -32.23 -22.41 -20.02
CA GLY A 19 -30.99 -21.93 -20.67
C GLY A 19 -31.00 -20.45 -21.07
N LEU A 20 -32.17 -19.82 -21.15
CA LEU A 20 -32.31 -18.41 -21.55
C LEU A 20 -32.30 -17.44 -20.34
N VAL A 21 -32.45 -17.96 -19.12
CA VAL A 21 -32.37 -17.17 -17.87
C VAL A 21 -30.95 -17.19 -17.30
N THR A 22 -30.17 -18.25 -17.51
CA THR A 22 -28.76 -18.29 -17.05
C THR A 22 -27.81 -17.51 -17.95
N LEU A 23 -28.11 -17.36 -19.25
CA LEU A 23 -27.23 -16.61 -20.16
C LEU A 23 -27.36 -15.09 -20.00
N THR A 24 -28.47 -14.57 -19.46
CA THR A 24 -28.62 -13.14 -19.16
C THR A 24 -27.98 -12.73 -17.83
N VAL A 25 -27.79 -13.66 -16.89
CA VAL A 25 -27.13 -13.38 -15.59
C VAL A 25 -25.60 -13.37 -15.70
N LEU A 26 -25.02 -14.00 -16.74
CA LEU A 26 -23.56 -14.00 -16.95
C LEU A 26 -23.05 -12.82 -17.80
N LEU A 27 -23.96 -12.05 -18.41
CA LEU A 27 -23.62 -10.82 -19.15
C LEU A 27 -23.94 -9.54 -18.37
N SER A 28 -24.51 -9.63 -17.16
CA SER A 28 -24.43 -8.52 -16.21
C SER A 28 -23.03 -8.48 -15.62
N GLY A 29 -22.08 -7.99 -16.42
CA GLY A 29 -20.84 -7.45 -15.90
C GLY A 29 -21.15 -6.44 -14.79
N CYS A 30 -20.17 -6.21 -13.91
CA CYS A 30 -20.22 -5.46 -12.65
C CYS A 30 -20.66 -3.98 -12.73
N ALA A 31 -21.67 -3.65 -13.54
CA ALA A 31 -22.32 -2.36 -13.61
C ALA A 31 -23.19 -2.18 -12.37
N GLY A 32 -22.56 -1.71 -11.29
CA GLY A 32 -23.22 -1.38 -10.03
C GLY A 32 -22.77 -2.30 -8.90
N LEU A 33 -21.51 -2.18 -8.47
CA LEU A 33 -21.19 -2.53 -7.09
C LEU A 33 -22.08 -1.65 -6.18
N PRO A 34 -22.91 -2.26 -5.30
CA PRO A 34 -23.62 -1.52 -4.27
C PRO A 34 -22.58 -0.94 -3.32
N GLY A 35 -22.40 0.38 -3.35
CA GLY A 35 -21.37 1.06 -2.56
C GLY A 35 -20.95 2.44 -3.07
N TYR A 36 -21.18 2.75 -4.34
CA TYR A 36 -21.06 4.13 -4.83
C TYR A 36 -22.43 4.82 -4.71
N PRO A 37 -22.65 5.66 -3.69
CA PRO A 37 -23.88 6.44 -3.63
C PRO A 37 -24.00 7.26 -4.92
N ALA A 38 -25.21 7.28 -5.50
CA ALA A 38 -25.55 8.26 -6.53
C ALA A 38 -25.14 9.65 -6.02
N ALA A 39 -24.60 10.49 -6.90
CA ALA A 39 -24.13 11.83 -6.56
C ALA A 39 -25.29 12.65 -5.96
N THR A 40 -25.41 12.61 -4.64
CA THR A 40 -26.16 13.58 -3.85
C THR A 40 -25.46 14.92 -3.96
N ASP A 41 -26.21 16.01 -3.88
CA ASP A 41 -25.68 17.37 -3.87
C ASP A 41 -24.49 17.46 -2.89
N THR A 42 -23.30 17.76 -3.42
CA THR A 42 -22.10 17.96 -2.61
C THR A 42 -22.42 19.08 -1.60
N PRO A 43 -22.23 18.89 -0.28
CA PRO A 43 -22.51 19.95 0.68
C PRO A 43 -21.58 21.15 0.45
N VAL A 44 -22.01 22.33 0.87
CA VAL A 44 -21.15 23.52 0.89
C VAL A 44 -19.98 23.26 1.84
N ALA A 45 -18.77 23.63 1.43
CA ALA A 45 -17.56 23.46 2.22
C ALA A 45 -17.62 24.29 3.51
N GLN A 46 -17.10 23.71 4.58
CA GLN A 46 -16.96 24.42 5.85
C GLN A 46 -15.73 25.34 5.82
N LEU A 47 -15.90 26.57 6.32
CA LEU A 47 -14.80 27.49 6.59
C LEU A 47 -14.13 27.12 7.92
N VAL A 48 -12.80 27.09 7.92
CA VAL A 48 -11.96 26.85 9.08
C VAL A 48 -10.82 27.86 9.12
N ALA A 49 -10.14 27.95 10.27
CA ALA A 49 -8.98 28.81 10.42
C ALA A 49 -7.76 28.19 9.71
N GLY A 50 -7.38 28.75 8.58
CA GLY A 50 -6.18 28.36 7.83
C GLY A 50 -6.24 27.00 7.14
N VAL A 51 -5.24 26.76 6.31
CA VAL A 51 -5.02 25.49 5.60
C VAL A 51 -4.23 24.53 6.47
N ASP A 52 -4.64 23.27 6.48
CA ASP A 52 -3.89 22.20 7.14
C ASP A 52 -3.77 20.96 6.23
N CYS A 53 -2.64 20.88 5.52
CA CYS A 53 -2.29 19.72 4.71
C CYS A 53 -1.72 18.54 5.54
N GLN A 54 -1.47 18.74 6.84
CA GLN A 54 -0.93 17.75 7.77
C GLN A 54 -2.01 17.15 8.69
N ALA A 55 -3.28 17.50 8.48
CA ALA A 55 -4.40 16.95 9.20
C ALA A 55 -4.44 15.40 9.10
N PRO A 56 -4.64 14.68 10.23
CA PRO A 56 -4.39 13.24 10.31
C PRO A 56 -5.33 12.42 9.41
N ASN A 57 -6.56 12.90 9.19
CA ASN A 57 -7.53 12.25 8.31
C ASN A 57 -7.25 12.40 6.80
N LEU A 58 -6.28 13.23 6.38
CA LEU A 58 -5.92 13.40 4.97
C LEU A 58 -4.88 12.38 4.48
N ASN A 59 -4.08 11.82 5.39
CA ASN A 59 -3.09 10.78 5.08
C ASN A 59 -3.73 9.40 4.77
N ASN A 60 -5.06 9.28 4.90
CA ASN A 60 -5.80 8.03 4.77
C ASN A 60 -6.32 7.73 3.34
N ASN A 61 -5.83 8.44 2.31
CA ASN A 61 -6.19 8.20 0.90
C ASN A 61 -5.55 6.91 0.32
N GLY A 62 -5.68 5.79 1.01
CA GLY A 62 -5.32 4.45 0.53
C GLY A 62 -3.94 3.93 0.96
N MET A 63 -3.15 4.71 1.72
CA MET A 63 -1.98 4.17 2.42
C MET A 63 -2.44 3.55 3.74
N VAL A 64 -2.45 2.22 3.79
CA VAL A 64 -2.69 1.47 5.03
C VAL A 64 -1.44 1.62 5.90
N PHE A 65 -1.50 2.49 6.90
CA PHE A 65 -0.50 2.51 7.97
C PHE A 65 -0.88 1.47 9.02
N PRO A 66 0.07 0.72 9.59
CA PRO A 66 -0.23 -0.19 10.68
C PRO A 66 -0.86 0.56 11.86
N ASP A 67 -1.90 -0.02 12.45
CA ASP A 67 -2.50 0.48 13.69
C ASP A 67 -1.40 0.61 14.77
N GLY A 68 -1.42 1.72 15.52
CA GLY A 68 -0.45 1.99 16.59
C GLY A 68 0.81 2.74 16.16
N VAL A 69 1.04 2.96 14.86
CA VAL A 69 2.00 3.99 14.42
C VAL A 69 1.31 5.34 14.54
N SER A 70 1.80 6.20 15.43
CA SER A 70 1.20 7.52 15.56
C SER A 70 1.33 8.26 14.23
N ALA A 71 0.21 8.75 13.69
CA ALA A 71 0.16 9.62 12.53
C ALA A 71 0.73 11.03 12.85
N GLN A 72 1.82 11.09 13.61
CA GLN A 72 2.42 12.31 14.12
C GLN A 72 3.13 13.05 12.99
N THR A 73 2.37 13.96 12.38
CA THR A 73 2.83 15.02 11.50
C THR A 73 3.43 16.11 12.38
N ASP A 74 4.75 16.34 12.27
CA ASP A 74 5.55 17.13 13.24
C ASP A 74 5.43 16.58 14.69
N LEU A 75 6.51 16.01 15.23
CA LEU A 75 6.55 15.43 16.58
C LEU A 75 6.08 16.38 17.70
N THR A 76 5.93 17.67 17.41
CA THR A 76 5.59 18.71 18.39
C THR A 76 4.19 19.30 18.24
N ALA A 77 3.50 19.13 17.11
CA ALA A 77 2.21 19.76 16.84
C ALA A 77 1.06 18.73 16.85
N THR A 78 -0.08 19.11 17.44
CA THR A 78 -1.31 18.33 17.31
C THR A 78 -2.20 18.99 16.28
N HIS A 79 -2.43 18.30 15.16
CA HIS A 79 -3.30 18.74 14.08
C HIS A 79 -4.73 18.23 14.28
N PRO A 80 -5.77 19.09 14.17
CA PRO A 80 -7.15 18.63 14.15
C PRO A 80 -7.48 17.93 12.81
N ASP A 81 -8.56 17.14 12.79
CA ASP A 81 -9.10 16.61 11.54
C ASP A 81 -9.50 17.75 10.59
N ALA A 82 -9.16 17.59 9.31
CA ALA A 82 -9.61 18.47 8.25
C ALA A 82 -11.13 18.31 8.02
N PRO A 83 -11.87 19.40 7.77
CA PRO A 83 -13.30 19.36 7.45
C PRO A 83 -13.51 18.60 6.13
N ALA A 84 -14.66 17.95 5.95
CA ALA A 84 -15.00 17.27 4.71
C ALA A 84 -14.93 18.23 3.49
N PRO A 85 -14.50 17.76 2.31
CA PRO A 85 -14.42 18.61 1.13
C PRO A 85 -15.83 18.93 0.62
N GLY A 86 -16.05 20.17 0.18
CA GLY A 86 -17.38 20.63 -0.25
C GLY A 86 -17.36 21.65 -1.39
N MET A 87 -18.55 22.09 -1.80
CA MET A 87 -18.70 23.15 -2.80
C MET A 87 -18.21 24.50 -2.25
N VAL A 88 -17.58 25.30 -3.10
CA VAL A 88 -17.17 26.64 -2.71
C VAL A 88 -18.42 27.49 -2.41
N PRO A 89 -18.54 28.12 -1.23
CA PRO A 89 -19.64 29.01 -0.90
C PRO A 89 -19.76 30.16 -1.90
N THR A 90 -21.00 30.58 -2.19
CA THR A 90 -21.23 31.75 -3.05
C THR A 90 -20.63 33.00 -2.42
N GLY A 91 -19.83 33.75 -3.20
CA GLY A 91 -19.19 34.98 -2.74
C GLY A 91 -17.89 34.75 -1.96
N PHE A 92 -17.41 33.52 -1.84
CA PHE A 92 -16.05 33.26 -1.36
C PHE A 92 -15.03 33.78 -2.37
N GLU A 93 -14.13 34.66 -1.93
CA GLU A 93 -13.11 35.31 -2.76
C GLU A 93 -11.72 34.80 -2.35
N PRO A 94 -11.22 33.71 -2.98
CA PRO A 94 -9.91 33.18 -2.65
C PRO A 94 -8.79 34.12 -3.09
N VAL A 95 -7.75 34.19 -2.27
CA VAL A 95 -6.48 34.87 -2.59
C VAL A 95 -5.35 33.87 -2.81
N ALA A 96 -5.50 32.64 -2.31
CA ALA A 96 -4.57 31.53 -2.52
C ALA A 96 -5.32 30.20 -2.71
N ALA A 97 -4.77 29.34 -3.57
CA ALA A 97 -5.09 27.92 -3.63
C ALA A 97 -3.89 27.10 -3.16
N HIS A 98 -4.14 26.11 -2.31
CA HIS A 98 -3.11 25.21 -1.82
C HIS A 98 -3.41 23.79 -2.29
N ARG A 99 -2.47 23.21 -3.04
CA ARG A 99 -2.54 21.83 -3.53
C ARG A 99 -1.68 20.94 -2.64
N CYS A 100 -2.30 20.11 -1.81
CA CYS A 100 -1.61 19.14 -0.97
C CYS A 100 -1.47 17.80 -1.73
N THR A 101 -0.24 17.39 -2.02
CA THR A 101 0.07 16.15 -2.73
C THR A 101 0.82 15.18 -1.81
N PHE A 102 0.18 14.06 -1.48
CA PHE A 102 0.66 13.07 -0.50
C PHE A 102 1.62 12.04 -1.12
N TYR A 103 2.56 12.54 -1.93
CA TYR A 103 3.60 11.72 -2.56
C TYR A 103 4.98 12.26 -2.22
N GLY A 104 5.85 11.34 -1.82
CA GLY A 104 7.26 11.61 -1.60
C GLY A 104 7.70 11.34 -0.17
N SER A 105 8.98 11.59 0.05
CA SER A 105 9.63 11.43 1.33
C SER A 105 10.67 12.52 1.57
N VAL A 106 10.93 12.83 2.84
CA VAL A 106 11.99 13.75 3.26
C VAL A 106 12.85 13.09 4.34
N ASP A 107 14.17 13.35 4.30
CA ASP A 107 15.14 12.77 5.24
C ASP A 107 15.73 13.86 6.16
N ASP A 108 15.85 13.61 7.47
CA ASP A 108 16.10 14.71 8.44
C ASP A 108 16.83 14.43 9.79
N ALA A 109 17.95 13.77 9.98
CA ALA A 109 18.42 13.37 11.34
C ALA A 109 17.52 12.38 12.13
N GLU A 110 16.19 12.53 12.23
CA GLU A 110 15.31 11.50 12.84
C GLU A 110 15.11 10.29 11.93
N GLY A 111 15.05 10.51 10.61
CA GLY A 111 14.97 9.41 9.64
C GLY A 111 14.41 9.82 8.29
N ARG A 112 13.66 8.93 7.65
CA ARG A 112 12.88 9.18 6.44
C ARG A 112 11.41 9.26 6.81
N TRP A 113 10.78 10.35 6.44
CA TRP A 113 9.36 10.61 6.63
C TRP A 113 8.61 10.44 5.32
N SER A 114 7.37 9.95 5.37
CA SER A 114 6.41 10.29 4.31
C SER A 114 6.20 11.79 4.34
N ALA A 115 5.89 12.38 3.18
CA ALA A 115 5.73 13.82 3.09
C ALA A 115 4.52 14.22 2.26
N VAL A 116 4.01 15.41 2.57
CA VAL A 116 3.07 16.13 1.71
C VAL A 116 3.79 17.30 1.07
N THR A 117 3.69 17.41 -0.25
CA THR A 117 4.09 18.62 -0.98
C THR A 117 2.92 19.57 -1.03
N VAL A 118 3.09 20.78 -0.50
CA VAL A 118 2.11 21.86 -0.50
C VAL A 118 2.55 22.88 -1.52
N GLU A 119 1.79 23.02 -2.60
CA GLU A 119 1.99 24.11 -3.57
C GLU A 119 0.98 25.22 -3.32
N THR A 120 1.48 26.44 -3.10
CA THR A 120 0.66 27.64 -2.99
C THR A 120 0.62 28.37 -4.32
N ARG A 121 -0.59 28.56 -4.84
CA ARG A 121 -0.86 29.18 -6.13
C ARG A 121 -1.74 30.41 -5.98
N THR A 122 -1.41 31.47 -6.71
CA THR A 122 -2.11 32.74 -6.68
C THR A 122 -2.41 33.24 -8.10
N GLY A 123 -3.31 34.21 -8.25
CA GLY A 123 -3.62 34.81 -9.55
C GLY A 123 -5.10 35.04 -9.74
N ASP A 124 -5.57 34.93 -11.00
CA ASP A 124 -6.98 35.06 -11.33
C ASP A 124 -7.74 33.74 -11.10
N PHE A 125 -8.51 33.69 -10.01
CA PHE A 125 -9.28 32.52 -9.59
C PHE A 125 -10.57 32.29 -10.39
N ASN A 126 -10.96 33.19 -11.29
CA ASN A 126 -12.25 33.08 -12.00
C ASN A 126 -12.43 31.74 -12.72
N ALA A 127 -11.38 31.28 -13.42
CA ALA A 127 -11.43 30.01 -14.13
C ALA A 127 -11.53 28.81 -13.16
N LEU A 128 -10.84 28.86 -12.02
CA LEU A 128 -10.86 27.79 -11.02
C LEU A 128 -12.22 27.72 -10.33
N LEU A 129 -12.76 28.86 -9.90
CA LEU A 129 -14.08 28.94 -9.27
C LEU A 129 -15.19 28.47 -10.22
N ALA A 130 -15.13 28.85 -11.50
CA ALA A 130 -16.07 28.36 -12.50
C ALA A 130 -15.97 26.84 -12.68
N ALA A 131 -14.76 26.29 -12.73
CA ALA A 131 -14.56 24.84 -12.84
C ALA A 131 -15.06 24.08 -11.60
N LEU A 132 -14.81 24.60 -10.39
CA LEU A 132 -15.26 24.01 -9.12
C LEU A 132 -16.78 24.08 -8.92
N ALA A 133 -17.44 25.07 -9.52
CA ALA A 133 -18.89 25.22 -9.46
C ALA A 133 -19.65 24.26 -10.39
N GLU A 134 -18.96 23.53 -11.27
CA GLU A 134 -19.60 22.54 -12.14
C GLU A 134 -20.22 21.41 -11.30
N PRO A 135 -21.47 21.00 -11.58
CA PRO A 135 -22.11 19.90 -10.88
C PRO A 135 -21.40 18.58 -11.18
N ASN A 136 -21.52 17.63 -10.26
CA ASN A 136 -21.16 16.23 -10.55
C ASN A 136 -22.08 15.66 -11.64
N ASP A 137 -21.53 14.89 -12.56
CA ASP A 137 -22.34 14.21 -13.57
C ASP A 137 -23.11 13.05 -12.94
N GLN A 138 -24.34 12.84 -13.43
CA GLN A 138 -25.17 11.72 -12.99
C GLN A 138 -24.89 10.46 -13.82
N PRO A 139 -24.88 9.27 -13.20
CA PRO A 139 -24.65 8.02 -13.93
C PRO A 139 -25.77 7.74 -14.93
N GLY A 140 -25.39 7.38 -16.15
CA GLY A 140 -26.32 6.96 -17.21
C GLY A 140 -26.70 5.48 -17.12
N LEU A 141 -27.77 5.10 -17.82
CA LEU A 141 -28.13 3.69 -18.00
C LEU A 141 -27.03 2.96 -18.79
N ASN A 142 -26.58 1.80 -18.29
CA ASN A 142 -25.50 0.99 -18.88
C ASN A 142 -24.15 1.73 -19.00
N GLN A 143 -23.87 2.69 -18.11
CA GLN A 143 -22.57 3.35 -18.06
C GLN A 143 -21.47 2.33 -17.76
N ALA A 144 -20.52 2.20 -18.68
CA ALA A 144 -19.27 1.47 -18.44
C ALA A 144 -18.19 2.47 -17.98
N CYS A 145 -17.45 2.10 -16.93
CA CYS A 145 -16.36 2.89 -16.38
C CYS A 145 -15.09 2.05 -16.35
N THR A 146 -13.94 2.71 -16.50
CA THR A 146 -12.64 2.07 -16.34
C THR A 146 -12.41 1.75 -14.87
N ALA A 147 -11.74 0.62 -14.60
CA ALA A 147 -11.42 0.15 -13.25
C ALA A 147 -10.04 0.64 -12.79
N ASP A 148 -9.66 1.86 -13.18
CA ASP A 148 -8.43 2.51 -12.73
C ASP A 148 -8.68 3.29 -11.43
N MET A 149 -7.63 3.49 -10.64
CA MET A 149 -7.65 4.36 -9.45
C MET A 149 -7.10 5.73 -9.85
N GLU A 150 -7.80 6.81 -9.49
CA GLU A 150 -7.31 8.17 -9.68
C GLU A 150 -6.87 8.71 -8.32
N ILE A 151 -5.63 9.20 -8.24
CA ILE A 151 -5.18 9.88 -7.02
C ILE A 151 -5.34 11.38 -7.20
N VAL A 152 -6.21 11.94 -6.37
CA VAL A 152 -6.60 13.34 -6.41
C VAL A 152 -5.92 14.10 -5.28
N PRO A 153 -5.13 15.15 -5.56
CA PRO A 153 -4.59 16.01 -4.53
C PRO A 153 -5.70 16.71 -3.74
N GLU A 154 -5.47 16.95 -2.45
CA GLU A 154 -6.38 17.78 -1.66
C GLU A 154 -6.23 19.24 -2.11
N LEU A 155 -7.37 19.93 -2.28
CA LEU A 155 -7.41 21.32 -2.71
C LEU A 155 -8.02 22.17 -1.62
N TRP A 156 -7.26 23.15 -1.16
CA TRP A 156 -7.72 24.17 -0.24
C TRP A 156 -7.76 25.53 -0.93
N LEU A 157 -8.76 26.34 -0.58
CA LEU A 157 -8.84 27.73 -0.98
C LEU A 157 -8.84 28.59 0.28
N GLU A 158 -8.01 29.63 0.30
CA GLU A 158 -7.84 30.55 1.42
C GLU A 158 -8.20 31.97 0.97
N ASP A 159 -8.92 32.69 1.82
CA ASP A 159 -9.31 34.09 1.59
C ASP A 159 -8.36 35.10 2.25
N ALA A 160 -8.66 36.39 2.06
CA ALA A 160 -7.84 37.48 2.60
C ALA A 160 -7.87 37.60 4.14
N ALA A 161 -8.82 36.95 4.81
CA ALA A 161 -8.90 36.90 6.27
C ALA A 161 -8.10 35.73 6.86
N GLY A 162 -7.55 34.85 6.02
CA GLY A 162 -6.90 33.61 6.42
C GLY A 162 -7.89 32.51 6.78
N GLU A 163 -9.17 32.66 6.42
CA GLU A 163 -10.13 31.56 6.49
C GLU A 163 -9.94 30.69 5.25
N ALA A 164 -10.03 29.38 5.46
CA ALA A 164 -9.84 28.41 4.38
C ALA A 164 -10.96 27.39 4.34
N LEU A 165 -11.15 26.80 3.17
CA LEU A 165 -12.07 25.69 2.95
C LEU A 165 -11.41 24.62 2.11
N ARG A 166 -11.83 23.38 2.32
CA ARG A 166 -11.43 22.23 1.52
C ARG A 166 -12.41 22.04 0.37
N ALA A 167 -11.95 22.25 -0.86
CA ALA A 167 -12.79 22.24 -2.05
C ALA A 167 -12.95 20.82 -2.60
N ALA A 168 -14.19 20.40 -2.84
CA ALA A 168 -14.49 19.17 -3.54
C ALA A 168 -14.19 19.32 -5.04
N TRP A 169 -13.52 18.32 -5.61
CA TRP A 169 -13.34 18.21 -7.04
C TRP A 169 -14.65 17.74 -7.70
N PRO A 170 -15.19 18.48 -8.69
CA PRO A 170 -16.31 18.00 -9.49
C PRO A 170 -15.96 16.70 -10.20
N ARG A 171 -16.91 15.78 -10.26
CA ARG A 171 -16.72 14.42 -10.76
C ARG A 171 -17.58 14.11 -11.98
N THR A 172 -17.05 13.23 -12.81
CA THR A 172 -17.76 12.59 -13.92
C THR A 172 -18.70 11.50 -13.39
N ALA A 173 -19.53 10.95 -14.29
CA ALA A 173 -20.47 9.87 -13.99
C ALA A 173 -19.77 8.58 -13.50
N CYS A 174 -18.47 8.46 -13.77
CA CYS A 174 -17.61 7.35 -13.34
C CYS A 174 -16.85 7.64 -12.04
N GLY A 175 -17.15 8.74 -11.35
CA GLY A 175 -16.47 9.11 -10.10
C GLY A 175 -15.07 9.69 -10.28
N LYS A 176 -14.60 9.87 -11.53
CA LYS A 176 -13.32 10.53 -11.84
C LYS A 176 -13.43 12.03 -11.76
N THR A 177 -12.38 12.75 -11.41
CA THR A 177 -12.39 14.21 -11.40
C THR A 177 -12.57 14.78 -12.81
N LYS A 178 -13.28 15.89 -12.91
CA LYS A 178 -13.39 16.63 -14.16
C LYS A 178 -12.06 17.36 -14.42
N PRO A 179 -11.52 17.31 -15.65
CA PRO A 179 -10.19 17.86 -15.93
C PRO A 179 -10.12 19.40 -15.87
N ALA A 180 -11.26 20.09 -15.87
CA ALA A 180 -11.32 21.56 -15.89
C ALA A 180 -10.67 22.17 -14.63
N THR A 181 -10.90 21.59 -13.45
CA THR A 181 -10.33 22.08 -12.19
C THR A 181 -8.81 22.02 -12.20
N ALA A 182 -8.22 20.89 -12.62
CA ALA A 182 -6.77 20.72 -12.70
C ALA A 182 -6.17 21.72 -13.71
N LYS A 183 -6.80 21.88 -14.88
CA LYS A 183 -6.34 22.84 -15.89
C LYS A 183 -6.39 24.27 -15.39
N ALA A 184 -7.45 24.67 -14.69
CA ALA A 184 -7.58 26.00 -14.13
C ALA A 184 -6.55 26.26 -13.01
N LEU A 185 -6.27 25.26 -12.19
CA LEU A 185 -5.25 25.34 -11.15
C LEU A 185 -3.84 25.54 -11.74
N GLU A 186 -3.53 24.91 -12.87
CA GLU A 186 -2.25 25.11 -13.57
C GLU A 186 -2.10 26.47 -14.27
N LEU A 187 -3.19 27.23 -14.43
CA LEU A 187 -3.13 28.61 -14.93
C LEU A 187 -2.76 29.62 -13.84
N LEU A 188 -2.90 29.24 -12.56
CA LEU A 188 -2.47 30.06 -11.44
C LEU A 188 -0.94 30.02 -11.30
N GLU A 189 -0.36 31.13 -10.87
CA GLU A 189 1.07 31.25 -10.62
C GLU A 189 1.46 30.46 -9.37
N LEU A 190 2.42 29.54 -9.52
CA LEU A 190 3.06 28.88 -8.39
C LEU A 190 3.96 29.88 -7.67
N THR A 191 3.63 30.20 -6.43
CA THR A 191 4.34 31.21 -5.62
C THR A 191 5.16 30.60 -4.50
N ASP A 192 4.74 29.44 -3.99
CA ASP A 192 5.51 28.67 -3.00
C ASP A 192 5.32 27.16 -3.22
N SER A 193 6.32 26.39 -2.82
CA SER A 193 6.28 24.93 -2.81
C SER A 193 7.08 24.43 -1.62
N THR A 194 6.38 23.86 -0.64
CA THR A 194 6.96 23.40 0.63
C THR A 194 6.69 21.91 0.81
N VAL A 195 7.67 21.18 1.33
CA VAL A 195 7.53 19.75 1.69
C VAL A 195 7.42 19.64 3.20
N LEU A 196 6.33 19.06 3.69
CA LEU A 196 6.06 18.89 5.11
C LEU A 196 6.13 17.40 5.50
N PRO A 197 6.83 17.04 6.58
CA PRO A 197 6.88 15.66 7.05
C PRO A 197 5.53 15.22 7.64
N LEU A 198 5.17 13.96 7.42
CA LEU A 198 3.92 13.38 7.89
C LEU A 198 4.14 12.23 8.89
N VAL A 199 4.63 11.08 8.46
CA VAL A 199 4.83 9.92 9.33
C VAL A 199 6.25 9.43 9.16
N LEU A 200 6.95 9.19 10.27
CA LEU A 200 8.29 8.59 10.24
C LEU A 200 8.15 7.17 9.69
N GLN A 201 8.62 6.96 8.46
CA GLN A 201 8.57 5.66 7.79
C GLN A 201 9.79 4.81 8.14
N ILE A 202 10.97 5.43 8.22
CA ILE A 202 12.23 4.76 8.51
C ILE A 202 13.03 5.56 9.53
N GLY A 203 13.28 5.01 10.73
CA GLY A 203 14.15 5.67 11.72
C GLY A 203 15.60 5.78 11.23
N ARG A 204 16.35 6.78 11.72
CA ARG A 204 17.72 7.09 11.25
C ARG A 204 18.65 5.89 11.26
N GLU A 205 18.67 5.13 12.35
CA GLU A 205 19.53 3.95 12.48
C GLU A 205 19.22 2.90 11.40
N ALA A 206 17.94 2.57 11.20
CA ALA A 206 17.50 1.65 10.16
C ALA A 206 17.85 2.20 8.77
N LEU A 207 17.62 3.49 8.53
CA LEU A 207 17.87 4.13 7.24
C LEU A 207 19.35 4.12 6.86
N ASP A 208 20.22 4.49 7.80
CA ASP A 208 21.67 4.51 7.60
C ASP A 208 22.22 3.09 7.41
N ALA A 209 21.60 2.11 8.08
CA ALA A 209 21.88 0.70 7.89
C ALA A 209 21.17 0.06 6.68
N GLY A 210 20.42 0.82 5.87
CA GLY A 210 19.66 0.30 4.73
C GLY A 210 18.66 -0.82 5.10
N CYS A 211 18.12 -0.79 6.32
CA CYS A 211 17.12 -1.71 6.84
C CYS A 211 15.71 -1.12 6.65
N ALA A 212 14.71 -1.99 6.60
CA ALA A 212 13.31 -1.57 6.70
C ALA A 212 12.93 -1.41 8.17
N MET A 213 11.97 -0.54 8.50
CA MET A 213 11.41 -0.47 9.87
C MET A 213 10.52 -1.65 10.21
N SER A 214 9.92 -2.29 9.20
CA SER A 214 9.16 -3.52 9.36
C SER A 214 9.38 -4.47 8.19
N THR A 215 9.27 -5.77 8.46
CA THR A 215 9.39 -6.80 7.43
C THR A 215 8.62 -8.06 7.83
N SER A 216 8.19 -8.84 6.84
CA SER A 216 7.44 -10.08 7.09
C SER A 216 8.30 -11.12 7.79
N THR A 217 7.69 -11.93 8.66
CA THR A 217 8.39 -13.06 9.27
C THR A 217 8.81 -14.12 8.24
N PRO A 218 9.78 -15.00 8.58
CA PRO A 218 10.24 -16.05 7.69
C PRO A 218 9.14 -17.01 7.21
N GLU A 219 8.09 -17.23 7.99
CA GLU A 219 6.97 -18.09 7.62
C GLU A 219 6.17 -17.54 6.43
N LEU A 220 5.91 -16.24 6.44
CA LEU A 220 5.26 -15.56 5.31
C LEU A 220 6.16 -15.55 4.08
N SER A 221 7.48 -15.41 4.27
CA SER A 221 8.44 -15.53 3.17
C SER A 221 8.43 -16.91 2.52
N LEU A 222 8.13 -17.98 3.27
CA LEU A 222 7.98 -19.34 2.75
C LEU A 222 6.64 -19.53 2.01
N LEU A 223 5.56 -18.89 2.48
CA LEU A 223 4.23 -18.93 1.87
C LEU A 223 4.17 -18.16 0.54
N PHE A 224 4.78 -16.98 0.50
CA PHE A 224 4.75 -16.10 -0.67
C PHE A 224 6.03 -16.16 -1.52
N GLY A 225 7.00 -17.01 -1.15
CA GLY A 225 8.24 -17.22 -1.89
C GLY A 225 9.05 -15.95 -2.01
N VAL A 226 9.46 -15.37 -0.87
CA VAL A 226 10.01 -14.00 -0.72
C VAL A 226 9.24 -12.96 -1.53
N ALA A 227 8.54 -12.09 -0.83
CA ALA A 227 8.21 -10.79 -1.39
C ALA A 227 9.54 -10.07 -1.64
N SER A 228 10.17 -10.33 -2.78
CA SER A 228 11.14 -9.41 -3.33
C SER A 228 10.43 -8.06 -3.36
N LEU A 229 10.98 -7.08 -2.65
CA LEU A 229 10.82 -5.68 -2.98
C LEU A 229 11.43 -5.49 -4.38
N GLN A 230 10.80 -6.08 -5.39
CA GLN A 230 11.10 -5.88 -6.79
C GLN A 230 10.26 -4.69 -7.22
N THR A 231 10.89 -3.52 -7.28
CA THR A 231 10.41 -2.45 -8.15
C THR A 231 10.62 -2.91 -9.59
N ASP A 232 9.68 -3.67 -10.14
CA ASP A 232 9.68 -4.00 -11.57
C ASP A 232 8.81 -2.99 -12.32
N SER A 233 9.40 -2.34 -13.32
CA SER A 233 8.77 -1.32 -14.17
C SER A 233 8.45 -1.90 -15.54
N GLY A 234 7.69 -2.99 -15.58
CA GLY A 234 7.29 -3.68 -16.80
C GLY A 234 5.93 -3.21 -17.33
N GLU A 235 5.87 -2.84 -18.61
CA GLU A 235 4.63 -2.55 -19.34
C GLU A 235 3.74 -3.81 -19.42
N VAL A 236 2.48 -3.68 -18.98
CA VAL A 236 1.50 -4.78 -18.98
C VAL A 236 0.96 -4.97 -20.41
N GLY A 237 1.41 -6.03 -21.07
CA GLY A 237 0.88 -6.47 -22.37
C GLY A 237 -0.39 -7.29 -22.26
N GLU A 238 -1.36 -7.02 -23.13
CA GLU A 238 -2.62 -7.75 -23.33
C GLU A 238 -2.38 -9.14 -23.97
N ASP A 239 -1.94 -10.13 -23.18
CA ASP A 239 -2.21 -11.55 -23.47
C ASP A 239 -1.81 -12.41 -22.27
N LEU A 240 -2.79 -12.95 -21.54
CA LEU A 240 -2.56 -13.84 -20.41
C LEU A 240 -2.19 -15.25 -20.91
N GLN A 241 -0.97 -15.40 -21.43
CA GLN A 241 -0.35 -16.71 -21.54
C GLN A 241 0.33 -17.04 -20.20
N PRO A 242 0.21 -18.27 -19.66
CA PRO A 242 1.02 -18.68 -18.52
C PRO A 242 2.49 -18.65 -18.95
N ILE A 243 3.20 -17.58 -18.58
CA ILE A 243 4.64 -17.49 -18.78
C ILE A 243 5.25 -18.65 -18.00
N PRO A 244 6.00 -19.56 -18.63
CA PRO A 244 6.78 -20.55 -17.90
C PRO A 244 7.69 -19.78 -16.95
N VAL A 245 7.42 -19.86 -15.64
CA VAL A 245 8.25 -19.22 -14.63
C VAL A 245 9.63 -19.85 -14.80
N SER A 246 10.63 -19.04 -15.14
CA SER A 246 12.00 -19.55 -15.17
C SER A 246 12.30 -20.17 -13.81
N PRO A 247 12.96 -21.35 -13.75
CA PRO A 247 13.31 -21.95 -12.47
C PRO A 247 14.06 -20.90 -11.64
N VAL A 248 13.70 -20.76 -10.36
CA VAL A 248 14.32 -19.78 -9.47
C VAL A 248 15.83 -19.96 -9.53
N GLU A 249 16.53 -18.96 -10.07
CA GLU A 249 17.98 -18.99 -10.15
C GLU A 249 18.52 -18.84 -8.73
N ILE A 250 19.28 -19.83 -8.30
CA ILE A 250 19.86 -19.82 -6.96
C ILE A 250 20.96 -18.75 -6.95
N PRO A 251 20.88 -17.74 -6.06
CA PRO A 251 21.89 -16.70 -6.01
C PRO A 251 23.26 -17.31 -5.70
N SER A 252 24.26 -16.93 -6.49
CA SER A 252 25.63 -17.33 -6.22
C SER A 252 26.23 -16.46 -5.12
N TYR A 253 26.55 -17.10 -4.00
CA TYR A 253 27.27 -16.48 -2.89
C TYR A 253 28.79 -16.54 -3.05
N ALA A 254 29.30 -16.96 -4.21
CA ALA A 254 30.74 -16.98 -4.46
C ALA A 254 31.32 -15.55 -4.40
N GLY A 255 32.41 -15.37 -3.66
CA GLY A 255 33.05 -14.06 -3.53
C GLY A 255 32.27 -13.03 -2.71
N VAL A 256 31.26 -13.46 -1.93
CA VAL A 256 30.70 -12.62 -0.86
C VAL A 256 31.79 -12.34 0.16
N ASP A 257 31.99 -11.08 0.52
CA ASP A 257 33.04 -10.58 1.42
C ASP A 257 32.51 -9.87 2.67
N GLY A 258 31.19 -9.79 2.81
CA GLY A 258 30.51 -9.26 4.00
C GLY A 258 29.00 -9.49 3.95
N ALA A 259 28.30 -9.04 4.98
CA ALA A 259 26.85 -8.90 4.93
C ALA A 259 26.37 -7.79 5.86
N SER A 260 25.41 -6.99 5.41
CA SER A 260 24.61 -6.14 6.30
C SER A 260 23.54 -6.98 6.99
N VAL A 261 23.28 -6.74 8.26
CA VAL A 261 22.31 -7.51 9.06
C VAL A 261 21.36 -6.55 9.76
N CYS A 262 20.07 -6.80 9.60
CA CYS A 262 18.98 -6.09 10.25
C CYS A 262 18.28 -7.03 11.22
N PHE A 263 18.17 -6.65 12.49
CA PHE A 263 17.48 -7.43 13.53
C PHE A 263 16.07 -6.90 13.74
N TYR A 264 15.13 -7.82 13.93
CA TYR A 264 13.72 -7.52 14.13
C TYR A 264 13.17 -8.28 15.34
N THR A 265 12.23 -7.66 16.03
CA THR A 265 11.42 -8.25 17.10
C THR A 265 9.98 -8.41 16.62
N VAL A 266 9.33 -9.50 17.00
CA VAL A 266 7.93 -9.78 16.68
C VAL A 266 7.13 -9.69 17.95
N ASP A 267 6.17 -8.77 18.00
CA ASP A 267 5.22 -8.73 19.09
C ASP A 267 4.30 -9.96 19.00
N PRO A 268 3.97 -10.60 20.13
CA PRO A 268 3.03 -11.70 20.12
C PRO A 268 1.72 -11.22 19.52
N ALA A 269 1.16 -11.97 18.56
CA ALA A 269 -0.09 -11.61 17.93
C ALA A 269 -1.15 -11.31 19.00
N ALA A 270 -1.70 -10.10 18.98
CA ALA A 270 -2.87 -9.79 19.80
C ALA A 270 -3.97 -10.79 19.42
N GLU A 271 -4.68 -11.33 20.41
CA GLU A 271 -5.86 -12.14 20.13
C GLU A 271 -6.81 -11.30 19.25
N PRO A 272 -7.34 -11.87 18.15
CA PRO A 272 -8.22 -11.10 17.28
C PRO A 272 -9.45 -10.66 18.09
N GLU A 273 -9.54 -9.35 18.34
CA GLU A 273 -10.76 -8.75 18.89
C GLU A 273 -11.91 -9.08 17.94
N PRO A 274 -13.06 -9.57 18.43
CA PRO A 274 -14.19 -9.89 17.58
C PRO A 274 -14.71 -8.60 16.91
N ASN A 275 -14.42 -8.44 15.63
CA ASN A 275 -14.94 -7.33 14.82
C ASN A 275 -16.13 -7.83 13.99
N ASP A 276 -17.31 -7.22 14.16
CA ASP A 276 -18.58 -7.59 13.51
C ASP A 276 -18.66 -7.19 12.01
N GLY A 277 -17.53 -7.17 11.30
CA GLY A 277 -17.39 -6.63 9.96
C GLY A 277 -16.98 -7.65 8.89
N ILE A 278 -17.16 -7.27 7.62
CA ILE A 278 -16.70 -7.95 6.38
C ILE A 278 -15.22 -8.39 6.39
N ASP A 279 -14.43 -7.97 7.38
CA ASP A 279 -13.08 -8.45 7.69
C ASP A 279 -13.03 -9.94 8.03
N GLU A 280 -14.11 -10.54 8.56
CA GLU A 280 -14.12 -11.97 8.91
C GLU A 280 -13.94 -12.89 7.68
N MET A 281 -14.37 -12.44 6.49
CA MET A 281 -14.31 -13.25 5.27
C MET A 281 -12.95 -13.21 4.56
N LEU A 282 -12.08 -12.24 4.88
CA LEU A 282 -10.71 -12.11 4.34
C LEU A 282 -9.63 -12.28 5.42
N GLY A 283 -9.84 -11.75 6.63
CA GLY A 283 -8.91 -11.78 7.77
C GLY A 283 -8.74 -13.16 8.41
N GLY A 284 -9.68 -14.09 8.20
CA GLY A 284 -9.59 -15.45 8.71
C GLY A 284 -8.60 -16.37 7.96
N MET A 285 -8.11 -15.99 6.78
CA MET A 285 -7.22 -16.86 6.00
C MET A 285 -5.72 -16.59 6.19
N MET A 286 -5.30 -15.39 6.62
CA MET A 286 -3.88 -15.04 6.72
C MET A 286 -3.64 -14.01 7.84
N SER A 287 -3.24 -14.46 9.03
CA SER A 287 -2.62 -13.54 9.99
C SER A 287 -1.19 -13.27 9.54
N LEU A 288 -0.94 -12.09 8.98
CA LEU A 288 0.39 -11.69 8.56
C LEU A 288 1.14 -11.14 9.78
N GLN A 289 2.11 -11.89 10.31
CA GLN A 289 3.03 -11.38 11.32
C GLN A 289 4.19 -10.59 10.67
N PHE A 290 4.49 -9.43 11.25
CA PHE A 290 5.61 -8.58 10.86
C PHE A 290 6.53 -8.37 12.05
N GLY A 291 7.83 -8.26 11.79
CA GLY A 291 8.80 -7.81 12.78
C GLY A 291 9.04 -6.32 12.70
N THR A 292 9.28 -5.69 13.85
CA THR A 292 9.70 -4.29 14.01
C THR A 292 11.22 -4.23 14.16
N PHE A 293 11.86 -3.31 13.45
CA PHE A 293 13.30 -3.11 13.50
C PHE A 293 13.78 -2.83 14.94
N ASP A 294 14.82 -3.54 15.34
CA ASP A 294 15.46 -3.43 16.65
C ASP A 294 16.86 -2.80 16.55
N SER A 295 17.70 -3.33 15.65
CA SER A 295 19.08 -2.89 15.50
C SER A 295 19.70 -3.38 14.19
N ALA A 296 20.88 -2.87 13.83
CA ALA A 296 21.64 -3.35 12.68
C ALA A 296 23.12 -3.55 12.97
N THR A 297 23.76 -4.44 12.21
CA THR A 297 25.21 -4.66 12.27
C THR A 297 25.77 -5.09 10.92
N THR A 298 27.08 -5.21 10.82
CA THR A 298 27.76 -5.81 9.66
C THR A 298 28.53 -7.06 10.08
N LEU A 299 28.44 -8.10 9.25
CA LEU A 299 29.22 -9.31 9.40
C LEU A 299 30.49 -9.20 8.55
N ALA A 300 31.64 -9.42 9.19
CA ALA A 300 32.91 -9.52 8.50
C ALA A 300 33.00 -10.77 7.61
N ALA A 301 34.00 -10.79 6.74
CA ALA A 301 34.20 -11.81 5.69
C ALA A 301 34.24 -13.26 6.20
N ASP A 302 34.67 -13.49 7.44
CA ASP A 302 34.76 -14.82 8.05
C ASP A 302 33.39 -15.38 8.47
N ALA A 303 32.49 -14.53 8.97
CA ALA A 303 31.11 -14.87 9.27
C ALA A 303 30.24 -14.95 8.00
N ALA A 304 30.48 -14.08 7.02
CA ALA A 304 29.78 -14.11 5.73
C ALA A 304 30.15 -15.35 4.88
N ALA A 305 31.37 -15.87 5.02
CA ALA A 305 31.79 -17.14 4.41
C ALA A 305 31.05 -18.37 4.98
N LEU A 306 30.32 -18.23 6.09
CA LEU A 306 29.42 -19.27 6.63
C LEU A 306 28.06 -19.29 5.93
N LEU A 307 27.65 -18.22 5.24
CA LEU A 307 26.36 -18.12 4.56
C LEU A 307 26.17 -19.17 3.44
N PRO A 308 27.16 -19.43 2.56
CA PRO A 308 27.07 -20.50 1.56
C PRO A 308 27.02 -21.91 2.19
N ALA A 309 27.72 -22.12 3.30
CA ALA A 309 27.77 -23.41 4.02
C ALA A 309 26.48 -23.68 4.81
N ALA A 310 25.83 -22.63 5.34
CA ALA A 310 24.53 -22.71 6.00
C ALA A 310 23.37 -22.91 4.98
N ALA A 311 23.47 -22.28 3.80
CA ALA A 311 22.50 -22.41 2.70
C ALA A 311 22.46 -23.80 2.03
N SER A 312 23.43 -24.67 2.36
CA SER A 312 23.55 -26.03 1.83
C SER A 312 23.25 -27.12 2.86
N ALA A 313 22.73 -26.73 4.04
CA ALA A 313 22.37 -27.64 5.12
C ALA A 313 21.04 -28.39 4.88
N LEU A 314 20.78 -29.38 5.73
CA LEU A 314 19.57 -30.19 5.73
C LEU A 314 18.31 -29.33 5.84
N GLN A 315 17.22 -29.82 5.27
CA GLN A 315 15.89 -29.25 5.48
C GLN A 315 15.61 -29.18 6.99
N ALA A 316 15.12 -28.03 7.45
CA ALA A 316 14.73 -27.85 8.84
C ALA A 316 13.60 -28.85 9.20
N PRO A 317 13.61 -29.44 10.40
CA PRO A 317 12.52 -30.27 10.86
C PRO A 317 11.22 -29.47 10.98
N THR A 318 10.08 -30.15 10.95
CA THR A 318 8.79 -29.52 11.19
C THR A 318 8.76 -28.93 12.59
N CYS A 319 8.46 -27.64 12.68
CA CYS A 319 8.37 -26.89 13.92
C CYS A 319 7.33 -25.79 13.75
N THR A 320 6.57 -25.52 14.80
CA THR A 320 5.43 -24.58 14.82
C THR A 320 5.56 -23.54 15.94
N THR A 321 6.81 -23.29 16.38
CA THR A 321 7.09 -22.28 17.40
C THR A 321 7.39 -20.97 16.68
N ASP A 322 6.52 -19.99 16.85
CA ASP A 322 6.71 -18.67 16.25
C ASP A 322 7.99 -18.00 16.79
N PRO A 323 8.81 -17.41 15.92
CA PRO A 323 9.98 -16.66 16.36
C PRO A 323 9.55 -15.33 16.98
N THR A 324 10.17 -14.92 18.08
CA THR A 324 10.02 -13.56 18.62
C THR A 324 11.13 -12.65 18.13
N ARG A 325 12.21 -13.22 17.56
CA ARG A 325 13.34 -12.48 17.00
C ARG A 325 13.87 -13.14 15.73
N PHE A 326 14.15 -12.33 14.72
CA PHE A 326 14.79 -12.80 13.50
C PHE A 326 15.74 -11.74 12.92
N ALA A 327 16.62 -12.18 12.04
CA ALA A 327 17.55 -11.34 11.30
C ALA A 327 17.31 -11.44 9.80
N VAL A 328 17.45 -10.33 9.10
CA VAL A 328 17.52 -10.25 7.64
C VAL A 328 18.95 -9.88 7.25
N LEU A 329 19.62 -10.77 6.53
CA LEU A 329 20.98 -10.60 6.08
C LEU A 329 21.00 -10.26 4.59
N TRP A 330 21.72 -9.21 4.25
CA TRP A 330 21.98 -8.78 2.88
C TRP A 330 23.45 -9.05 2.56
N PRO A 331 23.77 -10.14 1.85
CA PRO A 331 25.14 -10.45 1.46
C PRO A 331 25.73 -9.34 0.61
N GLU A 332 27.03 -9.11 0.77
CA GLU A 332 27.76 -8.06 0.06
C GLU A 332 28.92 -8.65 -0.75
N ARG A 333 29.22 -8.02 -1.89
CA ARG A 333 30.37 -8.33 -2.73
C ARG A 333 31.02 -7.02 -3.16
N ALA A 334 32.30 -6.85 -2.83
CA ALA A 334 33.07 -5.66 -3.18
C ALA A 334 32.38 -4.36 -2.72
N GLY A 335 31.75 -4.39 -1.54
CA GLY A 335 31.05 -3.25 -0.94
C GLY A 335 29.63 -2.97 -1.48
N SER A 336 29.09 -3.84 -2.33
CA SER A 336 27.73 -3.73 -2.86
C SER A 336 26.84 -4.87 -2.35
N ARG A 337 25.63 -4.56 -1.90
CA ARG A 337 24.62 -5.56 -1.53
C ARG A 337 24.17 -6.36 -2.76
N LEU A 338 23.92 -7.64 -2.54
CA LEU A 338 23.22 -8.49 -3.48
C LEU A 338 21.71 -8.31 -3.28
N ASP A 339 20.94 -8.49 -4.36
CA ASP A 339 19.47 -8.31 -4.36
C ASP A 339 18.69 -9.42 -3.63
N THR A 340 19.40 -10.37 -3.01
CA THR A 340 18.83 -11.53 -2.35
C THR A 340 19.14 -11.50 -0.86
N ALA A 341 18.11 -11.23 -0.06
CA ALA A 341 18.19 -11.34 1.38
C ALA A 341 18.09 -12.80 1.86
N ILE A 342 18.66 -13.06 3.03
CA ILE A 342 18.56 -14.32 3.77
C ILE A 342 17.87 -14.02 5.09
N LEU A 343 16.81 -14.76 5.43
CA LEU A 343 16.15 -14.62 6.72
C LEU A 343 16.61 -15.73 7.67
N VAL A 344 16.88 -15.37 8.93
CA VAL A 344 17.31 -16.32 9.96
C VAL A 344 16.52 -16.06 11.24
N GLU A 345 15.81 -17.07 11.73
CA GLU A 345 15.20 -17.03 13.06
C GLU A 345 16.27 -17.19 14.12
N LEU A 346 16.26 -16.30 15.11
CA LEU A 346 17.24 -16.29 16.20
C LEU A 346 16.75 -17.10 17.39
N ASP A 347 15.44 -17.29 17.48
CA ASP A 347 14.74 -18.13 18.44
C ASP A 347 13.68 -18.99 17.74
N GLY A 348 12.73 -19.55 18.51
CA GLY A 348 11.68 -20.41 17.97
C GLY A 348 12.25 -21.65 17.29
N CYS A 349 11.94 -21.80 15.99
CA CYS A 349 12.37 -22.93 15.18
C CYS A 349 13.80 -22.80 14.62
N GLN A 350 14.44 -21.63 14.77
CA GLN A 350 15.79 -21.37 14.29
C GLN A 350 15.98 -21.79 12.82
N ARG A 351 15.06 -21.39 11.95
CA ARG A 351 15.11 -21.68 10.52
C ARG A 351 15.93 -20.63 9.77
N LEU A 352 16.60 -21.07 8.73
CA LEU A 352 17.20 -20.22 7.70
C LEU A 352 16.38 -20.32 6.42
N VAL A 353 15.95 -19.20 5.87
CA VAL A 353 15.13 -19.13 4.66
C VAL A 353 15.87 -18.36 3.57
N LEU A 354 15.92 -18.97 2.39
CA LEU A 354 16.47 -18.40 1.18
C LEU A 354 15.34 -18.27 0.14
N PRO A 355 15.40 -17.26 -0.75
CA PRO A 355 14.47 -17.16 -1.87
C PRO A 355 14.33 -18.46 -2.64
N GLY A 356 13.07 -18.90 -2.82
CA GLY A 356 12.73 -20.11 -3.58
C GLY A 356 13.20 -21.43 -2.97
N ARG A 357 13.58 -21.49 -1.68
CA ARG A 357 13.96 -22.74 -1.00
C ARG A 357 13.08 -23.03 0.20
N HIS A 358 13.01 -24.32 0.56
CA HIS A 358 12.50 -24.75 1.85
C HIS A 358 13.38 -24.23 2.99
N ALA A 359 12.80 -24.10 4.18
CA ALA A 359 13.53 -23.78 5.40
C ALA A 359 14.68 -24.77 5.63
N LEU A 360 15.85 -24.24 5.98
CA LEU A 360 17.09 -24.98 6.24
C LEU A 360 17.53 -24.79 7.68
N VAL A 361 18.42 -25.67 8.16
CA VAL A 361 19.07 -25.51 9.47
C VAL A 361 20.25 -24.53 9.35
N PRO A 362 20.27 -23.40 10.08
CA PRO A 362 21.41 -22.49 10.09
C PRO A 362 22.65 -23.15 10.69
N ALA A 363 23.83 -22.78 10.21
CA ALA A 363 25.07 -23.23 10.82
C ALA A 363 25.16 -22.74 12.28
N PRO A 364 25.56 -23.58 13.26
CA PRO A 364 25.64 -23.16 14.67
C PRO A 364 26.52 -21.93 14.90
N ALA A 365 27.61 -21.80 14.14
CA ALA A 365 28.48 -20.64 14.20
C ALA A 365 27.81 -19.36 13.70
N LEU A 366 26.98 -19.45 12.64
CA LEU A 366 26.21 -18.30 12.16
C LEU A 366 25.19 -17.85 13.22
N LEU A 367 24.44 -18.80 13.78
CA LEU A 367 23.46 -18.50 14.81
C LEU A 367 24.11 -17.91 16.07
N ALA A 368 25.26 -18.45 16.50
CA ALA A 368 26.01 -17.91 17.63
C ALA A 368 26.48 -16.47 17.38
N THR A 369 26.94 -16.15 16.17
CA THR A 369 27.33 -14.77 15.80
C THR A 369 26.14 -13.82 15.80
N LEU A 370 24.97 -14.26 15.35
CA LEU A 370 23.76 -13.43 15.29
C LEU A 370 23.05 -13.26 16.64
N THR A 371 23.44 -14.04 17.66
CA THR A 371 22.82 -14.02 19.00
C THR A 371 23.77 -13.56 20.11
N ALA A 372 25.04 -13.31 19.77
CA ALA A 372 26.03 -12.70 20.66
C ALA A 372 25.78 -11.20 20.80
#